data_AF-A0A317JUH9-F1
#
_entry.id   AF-A0A317JUH9-F1
#
_cell.length_a   1.000
_cell.length_b   1.000
_cell.length_c   1.000
_cell.angle_alpha   90.00
_cell.angle_beta   90.00
_cell.angle_gamma   90.00
#
_symmetry.space_group_name_H-M   'P 1'
#
loop_
_entity.id
_entity.type
_entity.pdbx_description
1 polymer ?
#
loop_
_entity_poly.entity_id
_entity_poly.type
_entity_poly.pdbx_seq_one_letter_code
_entity_poly.pdbx_strand_id
1 'polypeptide(L)'
;AGAGTTSTPPPQPGASAAPTVDRSTSPGPVLPRSEPVQITIPRIGVQADIIPVATDRNGALEVPPLDQPELAGWYRRGPTPGEAGNAVLVGHVDTENGPAVFFDLGRLRPGDTIEVTRDDGRVATFTVDGVGAYPKERFPTDRVYGGGPEARLRLITCGGRFNPATGNYPDNIVVFATAAR
;
A
#
# COMPACT_ATOMS: atom_id res chain seq x y z
N ALA A 1 -10.59 16.04 -34.94
CA ALA A 1 -10.22 14.70 -34.45
C ALA A 1 -9.30 14.89 -33.25
N GLY A 2 -9.81 14.73 -32.03
CA GLY A 2 -9.04 14.96 -30.81
C GLY A 2 -8.14 13.76 -30.51
N ALA A 3 -6.84 14.03 -30.32
CA ALA A 3 -5.86 13.04 -29.89
C ALA A 3 -6.24 12.51 -28.51
N GLY A 4 -6.52 11.21 -28.39
CA GLY A 4 -6.67 10.56 -27.10
C GLY A 4 -5.34 10.58 -26.37
N THR A 5 -5.25 11.34 -25.28
CA THR A 5 -4.13 11.29 -24.35
C THR A 5 -4.10 9.90 -23.74
N THR A 6 -3.24 9.02 -24.24
CA THR A 6 -3.01 7.71 -23.64
C THR A 6 -2.27 7.93 -22.33
N SER A 7 -3.01 8.04 -21.22
CA SER A 7 -2.41 7.97 -19.88
C SER A 7 -1.68 6.64 -19.77
N THR A 8 -0.40 6.69 -19.40
CA THR A 8 0.43 5.49 -19.21
C THR A 8 -0.20 4.66 -18.09
N PRO A 9 -0.53 3.38 -18.32
CA PRO A 9 -1.12 2.56 -17.28
C PRO A 9 -0.14 2.38 -16.10
N PRO A 10 -0.64 2.26 -14.86
CA PRO A 10 0.21 2.03 -13.72
C PRO A 10 1.01 0.73 -13.88
N PRO A 11 2.29 0.72 -13.52
CA PRO A 11 3.12 -0.47 -13.61
C PRO A 11 2.47 -1.66 -12.89
N GLN A 12 2.48 -2.81 -13.54
CA GLN A 12 2.00 -4.06 -12.96
C GLN A 12 3.17 -4.87 -12.39
N PRO A 13 2.97 -5.62 -11.30
CA PRO A 13 3.97 -6.53 -10.78
C PRO A 13 4.26 -7.66 -11.78
N GLY A 14 5.48 -8.20 -11.77
CA GLY A 14 5.85 -9.32 -12.63
C GLY A 14 5.10 -10.61 -12.29
N ALA A 15 5.02 -11.55 -13.23
CA ALA A 15 4.22 -12.79 -13.12
C ALA A 15 4.52 -13.70 -11.91
N SER A 16 5.65 -13.50 -11.22
CA SER A 16 6.06 -14.26 -10.02
C SER A 16 6.18 -13.39 -8.76
N ALA A 17 5.57 -12.20 -8.75
CA ALA A 17 5.85 -11.19 -7.73
C ALA A 17 5.04 -11.34 -6.44
N ALA A 18 3.90 -12.04 -6.44
CA ALA A 18 3.11 -12.23 -5.23
C ALA A 18 3.74 -13.32 -4.33
N PRO A 19 3.96 -13.06 -3.03
CA PRO A 19 4.52 -14.08 -2.16
C PRO A 19 3.52 -15.22 -1.96
N THR A 20 3.97 -16.47 -2.09
CA THR A 20 3.17 -17.68 -1.83
C THR A 20 2.93 -17.91 -0.33
N VAL A 21 3.80 -17.33 0.51
CA VAL A 21 3.71 -17.34 1.97
C VAL A 21 4.40 -16.07 2.47
N ASP A 22 3.74 -15.33 3.35
CA ASP A 22 4.34 -14.21 4.07
C ASP A 22 5.27 -14.80 5.14
N ARG A 23 6.50 -15.11 4.76
CA ARG A 23 7.47 -15.79 5.63
C ARG A 23 8.80 -15.05 5.62
N SER A 24 9.03 -14.24 6.65
CA SER A 24 10.39 -13.90 7.04
C SER A 24 10.99 -15.09 7.80
N THR A 25 12.22 -15.48 7.49
CA THR A 25 12.95 -16.54 8.22
C THR A 25 13.33 -16.10 9.64
N SER A 26 13.14 -14.82 9.95
CA SER A 26 13.17 -14.27 11.29
C SER A 26 12.45 -12.91 11.34
N PRO A 27 11.43 -12.73 12.18
CA PRO A 27 10.72 -11.45 12.29
C PRO A 27 11.61 -10.34 12.85
N GLY A 28 11.44 -9.11 12.34
CA GLY A 28 11.97 -7.89 12.96
C GLY A 28 11.30 -7.56 14.31
N PRO A 29 11.73 -6.50 15.01
CA PRO A 29 11.18 -6.13 16.30
C PRO A 29 9.71 -5.68 16.19
N VAL A 30 8.92 -6.03 17.22
CA VAL A 30 7.59 -5.44 17.44
C VAL A 30 7.74 -4.21 18.34
N LEU A 31 7.13 -3.11 17.92
CA LEU A 31 7.17 -1.84 18.61
C LEU A 31 5.83 -1.57 19.32
N PRO A 32 5.83 -0.75 20.39
CA PRO A 32 4.59 -0.25 21.01
C PRO A 32 3.76 0.54 19.99
N ARG A 33 2.45 0.70 20.25
CA ARG A 33 1.55 1.51 19.42
C ARG A 33 2.00 2.97 19.36
N SER A 34 2.04 3.54 18.16
CA SER A 34 2.32 4.96 17.87
C SER A 34 1.94 5.23 16.42
N GLU A 35 1.20 6.33 16.20
CA GLU A 35 0.60 6.65 14.91
C GLU A 35 1.65 6.96 13.84
N PRO A 36 1.44 6.54 12.59
CA PRO A 36 2.36 6.84 11.51
C PRO A 36 2.14 8.27 11.00
N VAL A 37 3.23 8.98 10.71
CA VAL A 37 3.19 10.38 10.24
C VAL A 37 3.65 10.54 8.79
N GLN A 38 4.63 9.74 8.36
CA GLN A 38 5.19 9.81 7.00
C GLN A 38 5.66 8.44 6.53
N ILE A 39 5.47 8.13 5.23
CA ILE A 39 6.01 6.96 4.55
C ILE A 39 7.08 7.38 3.53
N THR A 40 8.18 6.64 3.50
CA THR A 40 9.24 6.78 2.50
C THR A 40 9.49 5.44 1.80
N ILE A 41 9.55 5.45 0.46
CA ILE A 41 9.86 4.28 -0.36
C ILE A 41 10.90 4.68 -1.42
N PRO A 42 12.21 4.59 -1.09
CA PRO A 42 13.28 5.16 -1.91
C PRO A 42 13.29 4.64 -3.36
N ARG A 43 13.00 3.35 -3.54
CA ARG A 43 13.02 2.68 -4.86
C ARG A 43 12.13 3.35 -5.90
N ILE A 44 11.01 3.94 -5.47
CA ILE A 44 10.00 4.55 -6.32
C ILE A 44 9.82 6.04 -6.03
N GLY A 45 10.72 6.65 -5.25
CA GLY A 45 10.72 8.08 -4.96
C GLY A 45 9.52 8.58 -4.14
N VAL A 46 8.85 7.70 -3.40
CA VAL A 46 7.73 8.10 -2.55
C VAL A 46 8.26 8.70 -1.25
N GLN A 47 7.76 9.88 -0.91
CA GLN A 47 7.83 10.49 0.40
C GLN A 47 6.49 11.21 0.62
N ALA A 48 5.67 10.72 1.55
CA ALA A 48 4.29 11.15 1.68
C ALA A 48 3.82 11.20 3.12
N ASP A 49 3.07 12.24 3.46
CA ASP A 49 2.42 12.36 4.75
C ASP A 49 1.26 11.36 4.86
N ILE A 50 1.02 10.89 6.08
CA ILE A 50 0.02 9.87 6.38
C ILE A 50 -1.10 10.49 7.19
N ILE A 51 -2.32 10.28 6.73
CA ILE A 51 -3.54 10.64 7.47
C ILE A 51 -4.29 9.40 7.95
N PRO A 52 -5.03 9.47 9.08
CA PRO A 52 -5.82 8.36 9.55
C PRO A 52 -7.13 8.23 8.73
N VAL A 53 -7.37 7.06 8.16
CA VAL A 53 -8.62 6.66 7.48
C VAL A 53 -9.29 5.51 8.23
N ALA A 54 -10.60 5.30 8.05
CA ALA A 54 -11.27 4.12 8.60
C ALA A 54 -12.14 3.46 7.53
N THR A 55 -13.29 2.96 7.91
CA THR A 55 -14.27 2.43 6.98
C THR A 55 -15.43 3.40 6.85
N ASP A 56 -15.98 3.50 5.65
CA ASP A 56 -17.24 4.18 5.41
C ASP A 56 -18.42 3.45 6.11
N ARG A 57 -19.64 3.96 5.93
CA ARG A 57 -20.85 3.38 6.53
C ARG A 57 -21.18 1.98 5.99
N ASN A 58 -20.64 1.61 4.83
CA ASN A 58 -20.83 0.32 4.19
C ASN A 58 -19.73 -0.69 4.57
N GLY A 59 -18.77 -0.27 5.41
CA GLY A 59 -17.65 -1.10 5.83
C GLY A 59 -16.49 -1.14 4.83
N ALA A 60 -16.53 -0.33 3.77
CA ALA A 60 -15.44 -0.23 2.81
C ALA A 60 -14.33 0.68 3.36
N LEU A 61 -13.06 0.30 3.13
CA LEU A 61 -11.91 1.12 3.54
C LEU A 61 -11.96 2.48 2.82
N GLU A 62 -11.97 3.55 3.60
CA GLU A 62 -11.84 4.92 3.11
C GLU A 62 -10.44 5.11 2.50
N VAL A 63 -10.35 5.97 1.50
CA VAL A 63 -9.10 6.38 0.86
C VAL A 63 -8.84 7.87 1.14
N PRO A 64 -7.60 8.35 1.02
CA PRO A 64 -7.28 9.77 1.14
C PRO A 64 -8.11 10.64 0.18
N PRO A 65 -8.29 11.94 0.46
CA PRO A 65 -8.96 12.86 -0.44
C PRO A 65 -8.33 12.89 -1.85
N LEU A 66 -9.14 12.88 -2.90
CA LEU A 66 -8.65 12.90 -4.30
C LEU A 66 -7.98 14.22 -4.69
N ASP A 67 -8.31 15.31 -3.99
CA ASP A 67 -7.69 16.63 -4.16
C ASP A 67 -6.32 16.76 -3.46
N GLN A 68 -5.91 15.72 -2.72
CA GLN A 68 -4.59 15.59 -2.09
C GLN A 68 -3.94 14.24 -2.48
N PRO A 69 -3.65 14.03 -3.78
CA PRO A 69 -3.15 12.76 -4.31
C PRO A 69 -1.78 12.34 -3.79
N GLU A 70 -1.04 13.24 -3.15
CA GLU A 70 0.23 13.00 -2.49
C GLU A 70 0.09 12.30 -1.12
N LEU A 71 -1.10 12.27 -0.52
CA LEU A 71 -1.32 11.69 0.80
C LEU A 71 -1.53 10.18 0.76
N ALA A 72 -0.97 9.50 1.77
CA ALA A 72 -1.32 8.12 2.11
C ALA A 72 -2.29 8.08 3.29
N GLY A 73 -3.15 7.05 3.33
CA GLY A 73 -4.12 6.83 4.39
C GLY A 73 -3.78 5.59 5.20
N TRP A 74 -3.67 5.69 6.52
CA TRP A 74 -3.52 4.54 7.41
C TRP A 74 -4.87 4.09 7.98
N TYR A 75 -5.18 2.79 7.91
CA TYR A 75 -6.38 2.24 8.51
C TYR A 75 -6.31 2.24 10.04
N ARG A 76 -6.88 3.28 10.67
CA ARG A 76 -6.71 3.60 12.10
C ARG A 76 -7.29 2.59 13.10
N ARG A 77 -8.14 1.68 12.63
CA ARG A 77 -8.70 0.59 13.45
C ARG A 77 -7.81 -0.65 13.46
N GLY A 78 -6.80 -0.72 12.60
CA GLY A 78 -5.78 -1.76 12.59
C GLY A 78 -4.56 -1.43 13.45
N PRO A 79 -3.56 -2.32 13.46
CA PRO A 79 -2.24 -2.07 14.05
C PRO A 79 -1.56 -0.82 13.46
N THR A 80 -0.76 -0.15 14.29
CA THR A 80 0.17 0.88 13.80
C THR A 80 1.39 0.25 13.14
N PRO A 81 2.02 0.89 12.14
CA PRO A 81 3.26 0.37 11.55
C PRO A 81 4.34 0.12 12.61
N GLY A 82 4.74 -1.16 12.74
CA GLY A 82 5.70 -1.64 13.74
C GLY A 82 5.05 -2.44 14.87
N GLU A 83 3.75 -2.31 15.08
CA GLU A 83 2.98 -3.15 16.01
C GLU A 83 2.74 -4.56 15.41
N ALA A 84 2.48 -5.55 16.26
CA ALA A 84 2.15 -6.89 15.81
C ALA A 84 0.85 -6.90 14.98
N GLY A 85 0.86 -7.61 13.85
CA GLY A 85 -0.23 -7.69 12.90
C GLY A 85 0.01 -6.86 11.64
N ASN A 86 -1.01 -6.77 10.80
CA ASN A 86 -0.93 -6.06 9.53
C ASN A 86 -1.34 -4.59 9.69
N ALA A 87 -0.38 -3.69 9.67
CA ALA A 87 -0.67 -2.28 9.42
C ALA A 87 -1.01 -2.09 7.93
N VAL A 88 -2.10 -1.37 7.63
CA VAL A 88 -2.59 -1.18 6.27
C VAL A 88 -2.56 0.29 5.89
N LEU A 89 -1.89 0.60 4.78
CA LEU A 89 -1.82 1.92 4.18
C LEU A 89 -2.40 1.88 2.76
N VAL A 90 -3.23 2.85 2.42
CA VAL A 90 -3.88 3.02 1.12
C VAL A 90 -3.45 4.34 0.49
N GLY A 91 -3.47 4.40 -0.84
CA GLY A 91 -3.20 5.62 -1.58
C GLY A 91 -3.69 5.51 -3.01
N HIS A 92 -3.98 6.65 -3.62
CA HIS A 92 -4.43 6.70 -5.01
C HIS A 92 -3.35 6.21 -5.96
N VAL A 93 -3.78 5.59 -7.06
CA VAL A 93 -2.88 5.22 -8.15
C VAL A 93 -2.62 6.45 -9.03
N ASP A 94 -3.68 7.15 -9.42
CA ASP A 94 -3.62 8.38 -10.20
C ASP A 94 -4.86 9.25 -9.93
N THR A 95 -4.88 10.41 -10.58
CA THR A 95 -6.01 11.33 -10.69
C THR A 95 -6.18 11.72 -12.16
N GLU A 96 -7.21 12.50 -12.45
CA GLU A 96 -7.39 13.13 -13.77
C GLU A 96 -6.19 14.00 -14.19
N ASN A 97 -5.40 14.48 -13.22
CA ASN A 97 -4.24 15.34 -13.44
C ASN A 97 -2.91 14.56 -13.56
N GLY A 98 -2.92 13.24 -13.35
CA GLY A 98 -1.72 12.39 -13.47
C GLY A 98 -1.48 11.48 -12.27
N PRO A 99 -0.28 10.87 -12.19
CA PRO A 99 0.12 9.92 -11.14
C PRO A 99 -0.09 10.45 -9.71
N ALA A 100 -0.49 9.58 -8.80
CA ALA A 100 -0.64 9.86 -7.37
C ALA A 100 0.40 9.10 -6.54
N VAL A 101 0.32 9.23 -5.21
CA VAL A 101 1.34 8.75 -4.25
C VAL A 101 1.78 7.30 -4.48
N PHE A 102 0.87 6.41 -4.89
CA PHE A 102 1.14 4.97 -5.01
C PHE A 102 1.11 4.48 -6.46
N PHE A 103 1.18 5.37 -7.45
CA PHE A 103 1.22 5.01 -8.88
C PHE A 103 2.21 3.88 -9.21
N ASP A 104 3.41 3.96 -8.63
CA ASP A 104 4.54 3.07 -8.95
C ASP A 104 4.68 1.85 -8.03
N LEU A 105 3.70 1.54 -7.15
CA LEU A 105 3.81 0.39 -6.24
C LEU A 105 4.09 -0.95 -6.96
N GLY A 106 3.54 -1.14 -8.17
CA GLY A 106 3.80 -2.34 -8.97
C GLY A 106 5.25 -2.51 -9.42
N ARG A 107 6.11 -1.49 -9.26
CA ARG A 107 7.56 -1.56 -9.54
C ARG A 107 8.39 -2.13 -8.39
N LEU A 108 7.83 -2.21 -7.18
CA LEU A 108 8.54 -2.77 -6.03
C LEU A 108 8.82 -4.26 -6.20
N ARG A 109 9.91 -4.72 -5.58
CA ARG A 109 10.43 -6.08 -5.66
C ARG A 109 10.77 -6.59 -4.26
N PRO A 110 10.79 -7.92 -4.06
CA PRO A 110 11.29 -8.48 -2.81
C PRO A 110 12.68 -7.93 -2.46
N GLY A 111 12.88 -7.52 -1.22
CA GLY A 111 14.11 -6.90 -0.74
C GLY A 111 14.13 -5.36 -0.76
N ASP A 112 13.19 -4.71 -1.46
CA ASP A 112 13.06 -3.24 -1.40
C ASP A 112 12.67 -2.78 0.01
N THR A 113 13.13 -1.61 0.42
CA THR A 113 12.89 -1.03 1.75
C THR A 113 11.71 -0.06 1.75
N ILE A 114 10.89 -0.13 2.80
CA ILE A 114 9.84 0.84 3.12
C ILE A 114 10.09 1.33 4.55
N GLU A 115 10.04 2.64 4.75
CA GLU A 115 10.21 3.27 6.06
C GLU A 115 8.94 4.02 6.43
N VAL A 116 8.48 3.84 7.67
CA VAL A 116 7.37 4.60 8.23
C VAL A 116 7.84 5.34 9.46
N THR A 117 7.89 6.67 9.37
CA THR A 117 8.14 7.55 10.51
C THR A 117 6.88 7.63 11.36
N ARG A 118 7.05 7.62 12.68
CA ARG A 118 5.98 7.54 13.67
C ARG A 118 6.02 8.75 14.59
N ASP A 119 4.89 9.04 15.23
CA ASP A 119 4.74 10.20 16.13
C ASP A 119 5.63 10.11 17.39
N ASP A 120 6.05 8.90 17.77
CA ASP A 120 7.00 8.69 18.86
C ASP A 120 8.48 8.95 18.48
N GLY A 121 8.72 9.43 17.25
CA GLY A 121 10.04 9.71 16.69
C GLY A 121 10.80 8.47 16.21
N ARG A 122 10.24 7.27 16.33
CA ARG A 122 10.86 6.04 15.79
C ARG A 122 10.50 5.86 14.32
N VAL A 123 11.36 5.12 13.62
CA VAL A 123 11.10 4.66 12.25
C VAL A 123 10.87 3.15 12.28
N ALA A 124 9.72 2.71 11.76
CA ALA A 124 9.47 1.31 11.48
C ALA A 124 9.93 0.99 10.05
N THR A 125 10.99 0.19 9.93
CA THR A 125 11.54 -0.23 8.63
C THR A 125 10.98 -1.61 8.26
N PHE A 126 10.59 -1.77 7.00
CA PHE A 126 10.06 -3.00 6.45
C PHE A 126 10.82 -3.40 5.19
N THR A 127 10.94 -4.69 4.98
CA THR A 127 11.44 -5.27 3.73
C THR A 127 10.27 -5.84 2.95
N VAL A 128 10.16 -5.48 1.67
CA VAL A 128 9.15 -6.02 0.76
C VAL A 128 9.38 -7.53 0.61
N ASP A 129 8.33 -8.31 0.87
CA ASP A 129 8.26 -9.76 0.65
C ASP A 129 7.80 -10.07 -0.78
N GLY A 130 6.95 -9.20 -1.34
CA GLY A 130 6.48 -9.29 -2.72
C GLY A 130 5.30 -8.36 -3.02
N VAL A 131 4.88 -8.35 -4.28
CA VAL A 131 3.81 -7.48 -4.80
C VAL A 131 2.84 -8.32 -5.63
N GLY A 132 1.55 -8.28 -5.30
CA GLY A 132 0.50 -8.97 -6.04
C GLY A 132 -0.48 -8.01 -6.69
N ALA A 133 -1.00 -8.38 -7.86
CA ALA A 133 -2.17 -7.76 -8.48
C ALA A 133 -3.36 -8.68 -8.32
N TYR A 134 -4.48 -8.16 -7.82
CA TYR A 134 -5.67 -8.93 -7.51
C TYR A 134 -6.91 -8.25 -8.09
N PRO A 135 -7.75 -8.94 -8.87
CA PRO A 135 -9.07 -8.44 -9.21
C PRO A 135 -9.82 -8.03 -7.95
N LYS A 136 -10.55 -6.92 -7.99
CA LYS A 136 -11.29 -6.40 -6.82
C LYS A 136 -12.26 -7.45 -6.24
N GLU A 137 -12.82 -8.33 -7.08
CA GLU A 137 -13.72 -9.42 -6.68
C GLU A 137 -13.00 -10.58 -6.00
N ARG A 138 -11.67 -10.66 -6.11
CA ARG A 138 -10.81 -11.71 -5.54
C ARG A 138 -9.72 -11.11 -4.66
N PHE A 139 -10.03 -9.98 -4.02
CA PHE A 139 -9.11 -9.31 -3.12
C PHE A 139 -8.73 -10.24 -1.94
N PRO A 140 -7.44 -10.36 -1.59
CA PRO A 140 -6.98 -11.31 -0.59
C PRO A 140 -7.17 -10.77 0.83
N THR A 141 -8.44 -10.55 1.23
CA THR A 141 -8.85 -9.90 2.48
C THR A 141 -8.11 -10.43 3.70
N ASP A 142 -8.04 -11.75 3.89
CA ASP A 142 -7.40 -12.36 5.06
C ASP A 142 -5.90 -12.09 5.12
N ARG A 143 -5.21 -12.03 3.97
CA ARG A 143 -3.77 -11.72 3.93
C ARG A 143 -3.46 -10.24 4.14
N VAL A 144 -4.44 -9.38 3.86
CA VAL A 144 -4.31 -7.93 3.97
C VAL A 144 -4.69 -7.46 5.36
N TYR A 145 -5.85 -7.87 5.86
CA TYR A 145 -6.40 -7.40 7.13
C TYR A 145 -6.24 -8.40 8.28
N GLY A 146 -5.71 -9.59 8.03
CA GLY A 146 -5.46 -10.59 9.07
C GLY A 146 -4.43 -10.14 10.10
N GLY A 147 -4.52 -10.73 11.30
CA GLY A 147 -3.55 -10.53 12.36
C GLY A 147 -2.37 -11.49 12.29
N GLY A 148 -1.40 -11.29 13.18
CA GLY A 148 -0.25 -12.16 13.34
C GLY A 148 0.68 -11.65 14.44
N PRO A 149 1.61 -12.48 14.94
CA PRO A 149 2.56 -12.07 15.96
C PRO A 149 3.70 -11.17 15.42
N GLU A 150 3.85 -11.09 14.10
CA GLU A 150 4.88 -10.31 13.42
C GLU A 150 4.35 -8.93 13.04
N ALA A 151 5.23 -7.92 13.08
CA ALA A 151 4.91 -6.60 12.54
C ALA A 151 5.00 -6.63 11.00
N ARG A 152 3.86 -6.39 10.34
CA ARG A 152 3.70 -6.47 8.89
C ARG A 152 3.08 -5.19 8.35
N LEU A 153 3.42 -4.87 7.10
CA LEU A 153 2.89 -3.72 6.39
C LEU A 153 2.24 -4.17 5.08
N ARG A 154 1.07 -3.60 4.78
CA ARG A 154 0.34 -3.80 3.53
C ARG A 154 0.10 -2.45 2.89
N LEU A 155 0.66 -2.22 1.70
CA LEU A 155 0.36 -1.03 0.89
C LEU A 155 -0.61 -1.41 -0.21
N ILE A 156 -1.65 -0.61 -0.40
CA ILE A 156 -2.71 -0.91 -1.37
C ILE A 156 -2.96 0.30 -2.27
N THR A 157 -3.07 0.04 -3.56
CA THR A 157 -3.54 1.01 -4.54
C THR A 157 -4.38 0.34 -5.63
N CYS A 158 -5.06 1.13 -6.45
CA CYS A 158 -5.77 0.64 -7.64
C CYS A 158 -4.77 0.15 -8.72
N GLY A 159 -5.16 -0.84 -9.52
CA GLY A 159 -4.28 -1.47 -10.51
C GLY A 159 -5.00 -2.03 -11.74
N GLY A 160 -4.24 -2.66 -12.62
CA GLY A 160 -4.74 -3.11 -13.91
C GLY A 160 -4.86 -1.97 -14.93
N ARG A 161 -5.43 -2.30 -16.10
CA ARG A 161 -5.69 -1.29 -17.14
C ARG A 161 -6.97 -0.53 -16.80
N PHE A 162 -6.88 0.81 -16.82
CA PHE A 162 -8.05 1.66 -16.63
C PHE A 162 -9.18 1.27 -17.59
N ASN A 163 -10.38 1.08 -17.06
CA ASN A 163 -11.57 0.78 -17.84
C ASN A 163 -12.38 2.08 -18.03
N PRO A 164 -12.35 2.72 -19.22
CA PRO A 164 -13.06 3.96 -19.47
C PRO A 164 -14.59 3.80 -19.46
N ALA A 165 -15.12 2.58 -19.64
CA ALA A 165 -16.56 2.35 -19.60
C ALA A 165 -17.12 2.36 -18.17
N THR A 166 -16.31 1.97 -17.19
CA THR A 166 -16.70 1.95 -15.77
C THR A 166 -16.05 3.07 -14.97
N GLY A 167 -15.10 3.81 -15.55
CA GLY A 167 -14.33 4.85 -14.86
C GLY A 167 -13.43 4.30 -13.76
N ASN A 168 -13.03 3.02 -13.83
CA ASN A 168 -12.41 2.32 -12.71
C ASN A 168 -11.25 1.42 -13.15
N TYR A 169 -10.34 1.21 -12.19
CA TYR A 169 -9.32 0.18 -12.21
C TYR A 169 -9.92 -1.15 -11.72
N PRO A 170 -9.82 -2.26 -12.48
CA PRO A 170 -10.43 -3.53 -12.11
C PRO A 170 -9.66 -4.28 -11.00
N ASP A 171 -8.38 -3.99 -10.83
CA ASP A 171 -7.51 -4.67 -9.87
C ASP A 171 -7.10 -3.76 -8.72
N ASN A 172 -6.55 -4.36 -7.67
CA ASN A 172 -5.75 -3.71 -6.65
C ASN A 172 -4.32 -4.26 -6.71
N ILE A 173 -3.34 -3.38 -6.57
CA ILE A 173 -1.96 -3.76 -6.27
C ILE A 173 -1.80 -3.80 -4.76
N VAL A 174 -1.23 -4.89 -4.26
CA VAL A 174 -0.94 -5.09 -2.83
C VAL A 174 0.52 -5.42 -2.67
N VAL A 175 1.23 -4.58 -1.90
CA VAL A 175 2.59 -4.84 -1.45
C VAL A 175 2.53 -5.54 -0.09
N PHE A 176 3.24 -6.64 0.03
CA PHE A 176 3.44 -7.37 1.27
C PHE A 176 4.84 -7.07 1.78
N ALA A 177 4.97 -6.58 3.00
CA ALA A 177 6.24 -6.35 3.65
C ALA A 177 6.21 -6.77 5.12
N THR A 178 7.37 -7.10 5.65
CA THR A 178 7.56 -7.53 7.04
C THR A 178 8.68 -6.71 7.69
N ALA A 179 8.56 -6.44 8.99
CA ALA A 179 9.52 -5.62 9.72
C ALA A 179 10.96 -6.11 9.50
N ALA A 180 11.83 -5.19 9.08
CA ALA A 180 13.26 -5.42 8.98
C ALA A 180 13.87 -5.54 10.38
N ARG A 181 15.03 -6.19 10.46
CA ARG A 181 15.79 -6.27 11.71
C ARG A 181 16.53 -4.97 12.01
#